data_AF-A0A2N1AM72-F1
#
_entry.id   AF-A0A2N1AM72-F1
#
_cell.length_a   1.000
_cell.length_b   1.000
_cell.length_c   1.000
_cell.angle_alpha   90.00
_cell.angle_beta   90.00
_cell.angle_gamma   90.00
#
_symmetry.space_group_name_H-M   'P 1'
#
loop_
_entity.id
_entity.type
_entity.pdbx_description
1 polymer ?
#
loop_
_entity_poly.entity_id
_entity_poly.type
_entity_poly.pdbx_seq_one_letter_code
_entity_poly.pdbx_strand_id
1 'polypeptide(L)'
;MKKRRHLPLNGAAWQRLRAQVIAEEPLCRHCLARGVVSPTTDVDHIHNGDGDYSDDNSRENLQGLCHECHSHKTRAEMDGSATLVAGCDASGRPIDPNHHWNR
;
A
#
# COMPACT_ATOMS: atom_id res chain seq x y z
N MET A 1 -3.71 -21.74 1.71
CA MET A 1 -5.02 -21.06 1.87
C MET A 1 -4.76 -19.58 2.08
N LYS A 2 -5.37 -18.67 1.29
CA LYS A 2 -5.27 -17.23 1.56
C LYS A 2 -5.97 -16.96 2.90
N LYS A 3 -5.26 -16.37 3.86
CA LYS A 3 -5.84 -16.05 5.18
C LYS A 3 -6.98 -15.04 5.02
N ARG A 4 -8.00 -15.14 5.89
CA ARG A 4 -9.18 -14.27 5.86
C ARG A 4 -8.90 -13.03 6.70
N ARG A 5 -8.97 -11.85 6.07
CA ARG A 5 -8.93 -10.56 6.77
C ARG A 5 -9.95 -10.52 7.91
N HIS A 6 -9.59 -9.86 9.02
CA HIS A 6 -10.49 -9.67 10.16
C HIS A 6 -11.76 -8.91 9.76
N LEU A 7 -11.61 -7.83 8.98
CA LEU A 7 -12.73 -7.16 8.32
C LEU A 7 -12.71 -7.41 6.80
N PRO A 8 -13.81 -7.91 6.22
CA PRO A 8 -13.92 -8.01 4.78
C PRO A 8 -14.05 -6.60 4.18
N LEU A 9 -13.27 -6.30 3.13
CA LEU A 9 -13.21 -4.97 2.51
C LEU A 9 -14.52 -4.53 1.82
N ASN A 10 -15.47 -5.44 1.63
CA ASN A 10 -16.81 -5.14 1.12
C ASN A 10 -17.86 -5.02 2.23
N GLY A 11 -17.48 -5.16 3.51
CA GLY A 11 -18.38 -5.10 4.65
C GLY A 11 -18.65 -3.68 5.15
N ALA A 12 -19.81 -3.48 5.78
CA ALA A 12 -20.19 -2.19 6.36
C ALA A 12 -19.21 -1.69 7.45
N ALA A 13 -18.63 -2.61 8.24
CA ALA A 13 -17.62 -2.28 9.24
C ALA A 13 -16.37 -1.64 8.58
N TRP A 14 -15.89 -2.23 7.48
CA TRP A 14 -14.79 -1.67 6.72
C TRP A 14 -15.15 -0.31 6.09
N GLN A 15 -16.35 -0.16 5.52
CA GLN A 15 -16.77 1.12 4.94
C GLN A 15 -16.77 2.26 5.98
N ARG A 16 -17.23 1.98 7.21
CA ARG A 16 -17.19 2.96 8.32
C ARG A 16 -15.76 3.32 8.71
N LEU A 17 -14.91 2.31 8.89
CA LEU A 17 -13.50 2.52 9.23
C LEU A 17 -12.78 3.31 8.13
N ARG A 18 -13.01 2.95 6.86
CA ARG A 18 -12.48 3.67 5.70
C ARG A 18 -12.90 5.14 5.71
N ALA A 19 -14.18 5.42 5.98
CA ALA A 19 -14.68 6.80 6.05
C ALA A 19 -14.02 7.58 7.19
N GLN A 20 -13.81 6.96 8.35
CA GLN A 20 -13.09 7.55 9.47
C GLN A 20 -11.64 7.90 9.09
N VAL A 21 -10.89 6.97 8.52
CA VAL A 21 -9.49 7.21 8.11
C VAL A 21 -9.40 8.36 7.10
N ILE A 22 -10.32 8.41 6.11
CA ILE A 22 -10.34 9.51 5.13
C ILE A 22 -10.66 10.86 5.78
N ALA A 23 -11.54 10.89 6.78
CA ALA A 23 -11.87 12.12 7.49
C ALA A 23 -10.70 12.64 8.35
N GLU A 24 -9.94 11.74 8.97
CA GLU A 24 -8.77 12.07 9.79
C GLU A 24 -7.52 12.39 8.93
N GLU A 25 -7.37 11.72 7.79
CA GLU A 25 -6.27 11.93 6.83
C GLU A 25 -6.82 12.30 5.44
N PRO A 26 -7.33 13.53 5.26
CA PRO A 26 -7.93 13.95 4.00
C PRO A 26 -6.90 14.12 2.87
N LEU A 27 -5.61 14.21 3.21
CA LEU A 27 -4.50 14.30 2.28
C LEU A 27 -3.64 13.04 2.32
N CYS A 28 -3.13 12.64 1.16
CA CYS A 28 -2.23 11.51 1.00
C CYS A 28 -1.00 11.70 1.88
N ARG A 29 -0.77 10.77 2.82
CA ARG A 29 0.33 10.81 3.79
C ARG A 29 1.70 10.86 3.10
N HIS A 30 1.89 10.08 2.04
CA HIS A 30 3.14 10.05 1.27
C HIS A 30 3.39 11.35 0.48
N CYS A 31 2.35 11.91 -0.15
CA CYS A 31 2.47 13.20 -0.84
C CYS A 31 2.76 14.33 0.15
N LEU A 32 2.04 14.35 1.29
CA LEU A 32 2.21 15.37 2.31
C LEU A 32 3.64 15.35 2.89
N ALA A 33 4.21 14.17 3.13
CA ALA A 33 5.61 14.02 3.56
C ALA A 33 6.63 14.59 2.55
N ARG A 34 6.24 14.69 1.28
CA ARG A 34 7.03 15.31 0.20
C ARG A 34 6.69 16.79 -0.05
N GLY A 35 5.80 17.39 0.75
CA GLY A 35 5.30 18.75 0.53
C GLY A 35 4.32 18.89 -0.64
N VAL A 36 3.75 17.79 -1.13
CA VAL A 36 2.77 17.77 -2.22
C VAL A 36 1.36 17.60 -1.65
N VAL A 37 0.43 18.45 -2.06
CA VAL A 37 -0.99 18.33 -1.68
C VAL A 37 -1.69 17.42 -2.68
N SER A 38 -2.18 16.27 -2.21
CA SER A 38 -2.98 15.34 -3.01
C SER A 38 -4.05 14.72 -2.11
N PRO A 39 -5.32 14.61 -2.54
CA PRO A 39 -6.38 14.04 -1.72
C PRO A 39 -6.17 12.54 -1.48
N THR A 40 -6.60 12.08 -0.30
CA THR A 40 -6.72 10.65 0.00
C THR A 40 -7.88 10.05 -0.79
N THR A 41 -7.60 9.00 -1.56
CA THR A 41 -8.60 8.23 -2.31
C THR A 41 -8.70 6.79 -1.81
N ASP A 42 -7.61 6.28 -1.24
CA ASP A 42 -7.44 4.90 -0.85
C ASP A 42 -6.97 4.83 0.62
N VAL A 43 -7.42 3.80 1.33
CA VAL A 43 -6.97 3.48 2.68
C VAL A 43 -6.16 2.21 2.60
N ASP A 44 -4.92 2.28 3.06
CA ASP A 44 -3.94 1.22 2.94
C ASP A 44 -3.37 0.87 4.31
N HIS A 45 -2.90 -0.36 4.44
CA HIS A 45 -2.17 -0.84 5.62
C HIS A 45 -0.74 -0.31 5.59
N ILE A 46 -0.20 0.18 6.71
CA ILE A 46 1.19 0.66 6.79
C ILE A 46 2.16 -0.52 6.71
N HIS A 47 1.86 -1.58 7.47
CA HIS A 47 2.65 -2.80 7.49
C HIS A 47 1.82 -3.96 6.96
N ASN A 48 2.15 -4.42 5.75
CA ASN A 48 1.61 -5.64 5.15
C ASN A 48 2.47 -6.89 5.42
N GLY A 49 3.45 -6.80 6.32
CA GLY A 49 4.66 -7.63 6.38
C GLY A 49 4.48 -9.15 6.42
N ASP A 50 5.63 -9.82 6.22
CA ASP A 50 5.91 -11.26 6.06
C ASP A 50 5.39 -12.22 7.16
N GLY A 51 4.51 -11.72 8.04
CA GLY A 51 3.84 -12.48 9.07
C GLY A 51 2.50 -11.84 9.42
N ASP A 52 1.43 -12.25 8.73
CA ASP A 52 0.05 -12.21 9.25
C ASP A 52 -0.59 -10.84 9.56
N TYR A 53 -0.01 -9.70 9.15
CA TYR A 53 -0.57 -8.37 9.46
C TYR A 53 -1.64 -7.87 8.49
N SER A 54 -1.97 -8.63 7.43
CA SER A 54 -3.09 -8.29 6.52
C SER A 54 -4.46 -8.21 7.21
N ASP A 55 -4.52 -8.73 8.44
CA ASP A 55 -5.72 -8.85 9.25
C ASP A 55 -5.80 -7.75 10.31
N ASP A 56 -4.76 -6.92 10.46
CA ASP A 56 -4.74 -5.81 11.41
C ASP A 56 -5.40 -4.57 10.82
N ASN A 57 -6.69 -4.38 11.14
CA ASN A 57 -7.44 -3.17 10.82
C ASN A 57 -7.43 -2.15 11.96
N SER A 58 -6.47 -2.22 12.89
CA SER A 58 -6.24 -1.16 13.87
C SER A 58 -6.01 0.16 13.16
N ARG A 59 -6.48 1.26 13.76
CA ARG A 59 -6.38 2.57 13.14
C ARG A 59 -4.91 2.99 12.96
N GLU A 60 -4.07 2.55 13.87
CA GLU A 60 -2.63 2.79 13.93
C GLU A 60 -1.90 2.15 12.75
N ASN A 61 -2.40 1.03 12.21
CA ASN A 61 -1.85 0.38 11.03
C ASN A 61 -2.51 0.84 9.71
N LEU A 62 -3.41 1.82 9.73
CA LEU A 62 -4.04 2.35 8.52
C LEU A 62 -3.52 3.75 8.17
N GLN A 63 -3.45 4.03 6.88
CA GLN A 63 -3.04 5.33 6.33
C GLN A 63 -3.87 5.75 5.12
N GLY A 64 -4.04 7.06 4.96
CA GLY A 64 -4.66 7.65 3.77
C GLY A 64 -3.64 7.89 2.67
N LEU A 65 -3.88 7.33 1.47
CA LEU A 65 -3.04 7.52 0.28
C LEU A 65 -3.86 7.99 -0.92
N CYS A 66 -3.21 8.69 -1.84
CA CYS A 66 -3.72 8.85 -3.20
C CYS A 66 -3.49 7.56 -4.00
N HIS A 67 -4.25 7.38 -5.07
CA HIS A 67 -4.21 6.16 -5.88
C HIS A 67 -2.80 5.82 -6.40
N GLU A 68 -2.04 6.84 -6.83
CA GLU A 68 -0.67 6.65 -7.33
C GLU A 68 0.26 6.11 -6.23
N CYS A 69 0.26 6.74 -5.05
CA CYS A 69 1.09 6.31 -3.92
C CYS A 69 0.69 4.92 -3.42
N HIS A 70 -0.60 4.61 -3.40
CA HIS A 70 -1.10 3.28 -3.04
C HIS A 70 -0.63 2.19 -4.02
N SER A 71 -0.71 2.46 -5.33
CA SER A 71 -0.24 1.55 -6.38
C SER A 71 1.27 1.32 -6.29
N HIS A 72 2.04 2.38 -6.04
CA HIS A 72 3.49 2.31 -5.85
C HIS A 72 3.87 1.45 -4.65
N LYS A 73 3.18 1.62 -3.51
CA LYS A 73 3.43 0.80 -2.31
C LYS A 73 3.08 -0.66 -2.55
N THR A 74 1.91 -0.94 -3.12
CA THR A 74 1.50 -2.32 -3.46
C THR A 74 2.56 -3.02 -4.32
N ARG A 75 3.09 -2.35 -5.34
CA ARG A 75 4.17 -2.89 -6.17
C ARG A 75 5.44 -3.17 -5.38
N ALA A 76 5.89 -2.22 -4.57
CA ALA A 76 7.08 -2.38 -3.73
C ALA A 76 6.98 -3.60 -2.82
N GLU A 77 5.82 -3.80 -2.20
CA GLU A 77 5.55 -4.92 -1.30
C GLU A 77 5.47 -6.26 -2.05
N MET A 78 4.89 -6.29 -3.25
CA MET A 78 4.84 -7.49 -4.09
C MET A 78 6.22 -7.93 -4.59
N ASP A 79 7.08 -6.98 -4.92
CA ASP A 79 8.44 -7.26 -5.42
C ASP A 79 9.44 -7.56 -4.29
N GLY A 80 9.02 -7.44 -3.02
CA GLY A 80 9.89 -7.61 -1.85
C GLY A 80 10.99 -6.55 -1.75
N SER A 81 10.83 -5.43 -2.46
CA SER A 81 11.85 -4.39 -2.60
C SER A 81 11.31 -3.10 -2.00
N ALA A 82 11.95 -2.63 -0.93
CA ALA A 82 11.63 -1.35 -0.29
C ALA A 82 11.93 -0.13 -1.22
N THR A 83 12.66 -0.36 -2.32
CA THR A 83 13.02 0.67 -3.30
C THR A 83 12.52 0.28 -4.67
N LEU A 84 11.67 1.11 -5.26
CA LEU A 84 11.19 0.93 -6.64
C LEU A 84 12.32 1.26 -7.62
N VAL A 85 13.21 0.30 -7.92
CA VAL A 85 14.19 0.45 -8.99
C VAL A 85 13.47 0.20 -10.32
N ALA A 86 12.95 1.28 -10.91
CA ALA A 86 12.09 1.22 -12.10
C ALA A 86 12.90 1.18 -13.40
N GLY A 87 12.65 0.18 -14.25
CA GLY A 87 13.21 0.08 -15.60
C GLY A 87 13.47 -1.36 -16.05
N CYS A 88 13.85 -1.50 -17.32
CA CYS A 88 14.37 -2.74 -17.88
C CYS A 88 15.72 -2.46 -18.57
N ASP A 89 16.62 -3.45 -18.59
CA ASP A 89 17.83 -3.42 -19.39
C ASP A 89 17.54 -3.58 -20.89
N ALA A 90 18.58 -3.51 -21.73
CA ALA A 90 18.46 -3.66 -23.18
C ALA A 90 17.91 -5.03 -23.65
N SER A 91 17.93 -6.04 -22.77
CA SER A 91 17.35 -7.36 -23.02
C SER A 91 15.91 -7.49 -22.51
N GLY A 92 15.37 -6.43 -21.89
CA GLY A 92 14.02 -6.41 -21.35
C GLY A 92 13.90 -6.97 -19.93
N ARG A 93 15.01 -7.23 -19.24
CA ARG A 93 14.98 -7.74 -17.85
C ARG A 93 14.87 -6.59 -16.85
N PRO A 94 14.14 -6.74 -15.74
CA PRO A 94 14.08 -5.74 -14.68
C PRO A 94 15.47 -5.38 -14.18
N ILE A 95 15.72 -4.07 -14.00
CA ILE A 95 17.01 -3.57 -13.49
C ILE A 95 17.21 -3.85 -12.00
N ASP A 96 16.13 -4.12 -11.24
CA ASP A 96 16.25 -4.56 -9.85
C ASP A 96 16.77 -6.01 -9.81
N PRO A 97 17.98 -6.26 -9.31
CA PRO A 97 18.54 -7.62 -9.25
C PRO A 97 17.72 -8.55 -8.34
N ASN A 98 16.98 -8.01 -7.37
CA ASN A 98 16.16 -8.79 -6.45
C ASN A 98 14.75 -9.09 -6.98
N HIS A 99 14.36 -8.54 -8.14
CA HIS A 99 13.05 -8.74 -8.75
C HIS A 99 12.76 -10.23 -8.97
N HIS A 100 11.53 -10.67 -8.76
CA HIS A 100 11.15 -12.08 -8.82
C HIS A 100 11.36 -12.72 -10.21
N TRP A 101 11.29 -11.95 -11.30
CA TRP A 101 11.68 -12.39 -12.66
C TRP A 101 13.20 -12.51 -12.91
N ASN A 102 14.03 -12.06 -11.96
CA ASN A 102 15.47 -12.26 -12.00
C ASN A 102 15.94 -13.54 -11.29
N ARG A 103 15.00 -14.39 -10.85
CA ARG A 103 15.24 -15.65 -10.15
C ARG A 103 14.80 -16.84 -10.99
#